data_AF-A0A3M1F1D8-F1
#
_entry.id   AF-A0A3M1F1D8-F1
#
_cell.length_a   1.000
_cell.length_b   1.000
_cell.length_c   1.000
_cell.angle_alpha   90.00
_cell.angle_beta   90.00
_cell.angle_gamma   90.00
#
_symmetry.space_group_name_H-M   'P 1'
#
loop_
_entity.id
_entity.type
_entity.pdbx_description
1 polymer ?
#
loop_
_entity_poly.entity_id
_entity_poly.type
_entity_poly.pdbx_seq_one_letter_code
_entity_poly.pdbx_strand_id
1 'polypeptide(L)'
;MIPIIQSQPEQPQPPLRWRQLMAWGVHLFTASGVVWGVLAVMAIFQQHWLLAFLWMAMAVAVDSFDGMLARRAQVQEMLPHFDGALLDNIVDYFNYVVVAVIFLYQADILPPGFSLPAGMVILLVSAYQFCQVDAKTCDHYFKGFPSYWNVTVFYMFMLGLNPWVNLAFLAFFALLVFVPIKYVYPSRTTRMRNLTIALTMVWGGLTLAAILQFPTPQRWLLWASLLYVIYYALLSLYSTFKQRREAV
;
A
#
# COMPACT_ATOMS: atom_id res chain seq x y z
N MET A 1 -48.50 23.68 11.88
CA MET A 1 -47.65 23.94 10.70
C MET A 1 -46.70 22.77 10.55
N ILE A 2 -46.85 21.96 9.50
CA ILE A 2 -45.97 20.83 9.20
C ILE A 2 -44.83 21.38 8.32
N PRO A 3 -43.55 21.14 8.63
CA PRO A 3 -42.45 21.64 7.82
C PRO A 3 -42.40 20.88 6.50
N ILE A 4 -42.41 21.63 5.40
CA ILE A 4 -42.21 21.11 4.04
C ILE A 4 -40.75 20.67 3.94
N ILE A 5 -40.50 19.36 3.85
CA ILE A 5 -39.19 18.81 3.53
C ILE A 5 -38.91 19.21 2.08
N GLN A 6 -38.05 20.21 1.88
CA GLN A 6 -37.52 20.53 0.56
C GLN A 6 -36.64 19.36 0.10
N SER A 7 -37.15 18.56 -0.84
CA SER A 7 -36.36 17.57 -1.56
C SER A 7 -35.22 18.30 -2.29
N GLN A 8 -33.98 17.97 -1.95
CA GLN A 8 -32.83 18.47 -2.70
C GLN A 8 -32.97 18.06 -4.17
N PRO A 9 -32.65 18.94 -5.14
CA PRO A 9 -32.72 18.58 -6.55
C PRO A 9 -31.77 17.42 -6.84
N GLU A 10 -32.31 16.29 -7.30
CA GLU A 10 -31.51 15.18 -7.81
C GLU A 10 -30.64 15.71 -8.95
N GLN A 11 -29.32 15.66 -8.76
CA GLN A 11 -28.41 15.99 -9.84
C GLN A 11 -28.61 15.01 -11.00
N PRO A 12 -28.66 15.50 -12.26
CA PRO A 12 -28.91 14.64 -13.41
C PRO A 12 -27.85 13.54 -13.47
N GLN A 13 -28.32 12.31 -13.25
CA GLN A 13 -27.52 11.10 -13.24
C GLN A 13 -27.07 10.82 -14.70
N PRO A 14 -25.76 10.69 -15.01
CA PRO A 14 -25.32 10.36 -16.38
C PRO A 14 -25.97 9.09 -16.90
N PRO A 15 -26.15 8.94 -18.23
CA PRO A 15 -26.78 7.77 -18.83
C PRO A 15 -26.02 6.49 -18.46
N LEU A 16 -26.75 5.38 -18.30
CA LEU A 16 -26.23 4.10 -17.78
C LEU A 16 -24.94 3.63 -18.48
N ARG A 17 -24.86 3.76 -19.82
CA ARG A 17 -23.68 3.41 -20.61
C ARG A 17 -22.43 4.22 -20.22
N TRP A 18 -22.60 5.50 -19.89
CA TRP A 18 -21.48 6.35 -19.49
C TRP A 18 -20.93 5.93 -18.12
N ARG A 19 -21.81 5.57 -17.17
CA ARG A 19 -21.40 5.07 -15.86
C ARG A 19 -20.65 3.75 -15.96
N GLN A 20 -21.10 2.85 -16.83
CA GLN A 20 -20.41 1.59 -17.12
C GLN A 20 -19.03 1.85 -17.74
N LEU A 21 -18.91 2.80 -18.67
CA LEU A 21 -17.61 3.20 -19.24
C LEU A 21 -16.68 3.79 -18.16
N MET A 22 -17.21 4.63 -17.27
CA MET A 22 -16.44 5.14 -16.13
C MET A 22 -15.96 4.01 -15.21
N ALA A 23 -16.83 3.05 -14.89
CA ALA A 23 -16.50 1.89 -14.07
C ALA A 23 -15.40 1.03 -14.72
N TRP A 24 -15.49 0.77 -16.03
CA TRP A 24 -14.42 0.10 -16.78
C TRP A 24 -13.12 0.91 -16.79
N GLY A 25 -13.22 2.25 -16.90
CA GLY A 25 -12.07 3.14 -16.79
C GLY A 25 -11.36 3.03 -15.44
N VAL A 26 -12.09 2.84 -14.35
CA VAL A 26 -11.50 2.58 -13.03
C VAL A 26 -10.77 1.24 -13.00
N HIS A 27 -11.35 0.16 -13.55
CA HIS A 27 -10.65 -1.13 -13.62
C HIS A 27 -9.41 -1.06 -14.50
N LEU A 28 -9.45 -0.32 -15.61
CA LEU A 28 -8.26 -0.08 -16.43
C LEU A 28 -7.19 0.72 -15.66
N PHE A 29 -7.61 1.71 -14.86
CA PHE A 29 -6.72 2.47 -14.00
C PHE A 29 -6.04 1.57 -12.96
N THR A 30 -6.78 0.73 -12.22
CA THR A 30 -6.19 -0.28 -11.31
C THR A 30 -5.24 -1.22 -12.06
N ALA A 31 -5.69 -1.78 -13.20
CA ALA A 31 -4.89 -2.72 -13.98
C ALA A 31 -3.58 -2.10 -14.51
N SER A 32 -3.54 -0.79 -14.75
CA SER A 32 -2.32 -0.08 -15.14
C SER A 32 -1.20 -0.22 -14.11
N GLY A 33 -1.52 -0.51 -12.84
CA GLY A 33 -0.56 -0.85 -11.79
C GLY A 33 0.42 -1.96 -12.19
N VAL A 34 0.00 -2.95 -12.98
CA VAL A 34 0.90 -4.00 -13.49
C VAL A 34 1.94 -3.42 -14.44
N VAL A 35 1.57 -2.45 -15.28
CA VAL A 35 2.49 -1.81 -16.23
C VAL A 35 3.59 -1.05 -15.47
N TRP A 36 3.21 -0.29 -14.44
CA TRP A 36 4.17 0.43 -13.60
C TRP A 36 5.12 -0.53 -12.87
N GLY A 37 4.61 -1.65 -12.36
CA GLY A 37 5.45 -2.69 -11.73
C GLY A 37 6.43 -3.35 -12.71
N VAL A 38 6.01 -3.62 -13.95
CA VAL A 38 6.92 -4.17 -14.99
C VAL A 38 8.00 -3.16 -15.34
N LEU A 39 7.66 -1.89 -15.50
CA LEU A 39 8.63 -0.82 -15.75
C LEU A 39 9.63 -0.68 -14.59
N ALA A 40 9.16 -0.83 -13.35
CA ALA A 40 10.03 -0.88 -12.17
C ALA A 40 11.01 -2.06 -12.24
N VAL A 41 10.53 -3.27 -12.54
CA VAL A 41 11.37 -4.48 -12.70
C VAL A 41 12.43 -4.29 -13.78
N MET A 42 12.05 -3.73 -14.94
CA MET A 42 13.01 -3.44 -16.01
C MET A 42 14.09 -2.46 -15.56
N ALA A 43 13.72 -1.42 -14.80
CA ALA A 43 14.67 -0.46 -14.25
C ALA A 43 15.57 -1.08 -13.17
N ILE A 44 15.04 -1.99 -12.34
CA ILE A 44 15.78 -2.73 -11.31
C ILE A 44 16.88 -3.58 -11.95
N PHE A 45 16.57 -4.37 -12.98
CA PHE A 45 17.58 -5.20 -13.66
C PHE A 45 18.67 -4.38 -14.36
N GLN A 46 18.34 -3.16 -14.79
CA GLN A 46 19.31 -2.20 -15.32
C GLN A 46 20.04 -1.40 -14.23
N GLN A 47 19.74 -1.65 -12.96
CA GLN A 47 20.27 -0.91 -11.80
C GLN A 47 20.01 0.61 -11.87
N HIS A 48 18.96 1.01 -12.59
CA HIS A 48 18.49 2.39 -12.67
C HIS A 48 17.59 2.72 -11.47
N TRP A 49 18.18 2.80 -10.27
CA TRP A 49 17.47 2.88 -8.99
C TRP A 49 16.47 4.03 -8.89
N LEU A 50 16.85 5.23 -9.36
CA LEU A 50 15.95 6.39 -9.41
C LEU A 50 14.68 6.04 -10.19
N LEU A 51 14.83 5.48 -11.39
CA LEU A 51 13.71 5.14 -12.27
C LEU A 51 12.87 4.00 -11.68
N ALA A 52 13.51 3.00 -11.07
CA ALA A 52 12.81 1.93 -10.35
C ALA A 52 11.91 2.49 -9.25
N PHE A 53 12.44 3.39 -8.40
CA PHE A 53 11.64 4.01 -7.34
C PHE A 53 10.54 4.93 -7.86
N LEU A 54 10.77 5.67 -8.96
CA LEU A 54 9.72 6.48 -9.59
C LEU A 54 8.57 5.61 -10.09
N TRP A 55 8.85 4.46 -10.72
CA TRP A 55 7.81 3.53 -11.16
C TRP A 55 7.08 2.85 -10.00
N MET A 56 7.81 2.46 -8.94
CA MET A 56 7.19 1.95 -7.72
C MET A 56 6.30 3.01 -7.04
N ALA A 57 6.74 4.27 -7.00
CA ALA A 57 5.94 5.38 -6.48
C ALA A 57 4.68 5.64 -7.32
N MET A 58 4.78 5.51 -8.65
CA MET A 58 3.61 5.59 -9.54
C MET A 58 2.62 4.44 -9.29
N ALA A 59 3.10 3.21 -9.06
CA ALA A 59 2.22 2.09 -8.71
C ALA A 59 1.47 2.33 -7.38
N VAL A 60 2.17 2.83 -6.35
CA VAL A 60 1.56 3.21 -5.06
C VAL A 60 0.56 4.36 -5.23
N ALA A 61 0.84 5.31 -6.12
CA ALA A 61 -0.11 6.39 -6.42
C ALA A 61 -1.39 5.83 -7.04
N VAL A 62 -1.30 4.91 -8.01
CA VAL A 62 -2.47 4.25 -8.62
C VAL A 62 -3.33 3.56 -7.56
N ASP A 63 -2.76 2.68 -6.75
CA ASP A 63 -3.44 1.98 -5.64
C ASP A 63 -4.08 2.98 -4.65
N SER A 64 -3.38 4.06 -4.29
CA SER A 64 -3.92 5.07 -3.38
C SER A 64 -5.21 5.74 -3.90
N PHE A 65 -5.36 5.86 -5.22
CA PHE A 65 -6.51 6.52 -5.85
C PHE A 65 -7.61 5.54 -6.28
N ASP A 66 -7.28 4.29 -6.60
CA ASP A 66 -8.20 3.42 -7.31
C ASP A 66 -9.44 3.04 -6.49
N GLY A 67 -9.29 2.77 -5.20
CA GLY A 67 -10.40 2.43 -4.32
C GLY A 67 -11.30 3.64 -4.10
N MET A 68 -10.75 4.85 -4.11
CA MET A 68 -11.53 6.09 -4.04
C MET A 68 -12.33 6.31 -5.33
N LEU A 69 -11.71 6.09 -6.49
CA LEU A 69 -12.39 6.17 -7.79
C LEU A 69 -13.46 5.08 -7.95
N ALA A 70 -13.18 3.85 -7.51
CA ALA A 70 -14.10 2.72 -7.54
C ALA A 70 -15.38 2.99 -6.74
N ARG A 71 -15.23 3.59 -5.56
CA ARG A 71 -16.38 4.00 -4.74
C ARG A 71 -17.19 5.12 -5.38
N ARG A 72 -16.52 6.12 -5.97
CA ARG A 72 -17.19 7.23 -6.66
C ARG A 72 -17.92 6.78 -7.92
N ALA A 73 -17.39 5.78 -8.62
CA ALA A 73 -17.97 5.21 -9.84
C ALA A 73 -18.99 4.08 -9.57
N GLN A 74 -19.24 3.72 -8.30
CA GLN A 74 -20.15 2.64 -7.90
C GLN A 74 -19.90 1.33 -8.67
N VAL A 75 -18.62 0.95 -8.83
CA VAL A 75 -18.22 -0.15 -9.74
C VAL A 75 -18.91 -1.47 -9.45
N GLN A 76 -19.21 -1.77 -8.18
CA GLN A 76 -19.91 -2.99 -7.78
C GLN A 76 -21.37 -3.02 -8.27
N GLU A 77 -22.04 -1.87 -8.32
CA GLU A 77 -23.40 -1.74 -8.84
C GLU A 77 -23.40 -1.73 -10.38
N MET A 78 -22.40 -1.09 -10.97
CA MET A 78 -22.33 -0.89 -12.43
C MET A 78 -21.81 -2.12 -13.18
N LEU A 79 -20.92 -2.91 -12.56
CA LEU A 79 -20.26 -4.09 -13.13
C LEU A 79 -20.28 -5.27 -12.14
N PRO A 80 -21.46 -5.82 -11.80
CA PRO A 80 -21.61 -6.85 -10.76
C PRO A 80 -20.94 -8.19 -11.08
N HIS A 81 -20.54 -8.40 -12.35
CA HIS A 81 -19.91 -9.64 -12.81
C HIS A 81 -18.38 -9.54 -12.92
N PHE A 82 -17.77 -8.42 -12.52
CA PHE A 82 -16.33 -8.25 -12.51
C PHE A 82 -15.81 -8.06 -11.08
N ASP A 83 -14.85 -8.88 -10.68
CA ASP A 83 -14.26 -8.80 -9.35
C ASP A 83 -13.10 -7.79 -9.32
N GLY A 84 -13.45 -6.53 -9.06
CA GLY A 84 -12.46 -5.47 -8.89
C GLY A 84 -11.56 -5.64 -7.67
N ALA A 85 -12.00 -6.36 -6.64
CA ALA A 85 -11.18 -6.61 -5.45
C ALA A 85 -10.13 -7.70 -5.71
N LEU A 86 -10.45 -8.70 -6.52
CA LEU A 86 -9.47 -9.67 -6.99
C LEU A 86 -8.42 -9.00 -7.89
N LEU A 87 -8.84 -8.11 -8.80
CA LEU A 87 -7.92 -7.33 -9.63
C LEU A 87 -6.95 -6.51 -8.77
N ASP A 88 -7.48 -5.76 -7.80
CA ASP A 88 -6.72 -4.99 -6.80
C ASP A 88 -5.67 -5.88 -6.10
N ASN A 89 -6.11 -7.01 -5.53
CA ASN A 89 -5.21 -7.95 -4.84
C ASN A 89 -4.08 -8.50 -5.74
N ILE A 90 -4.34 -8.77 -7.02
CA ILE A 90 -3.32 -9.24 -7.97
C ILE A 90 -2.28 -8.15 -8.22
N VAL A 91 -2.75 -6.91 -8.48
CA VAL A 91 -1.90 -5.75 -8.74
C VAL A 91 -1.07 -5.40 -7.52
N ASP A 92 -1.67 -5.44 -6.33
CA ASP A 92 -1.01 -5.18 -5.06
C ASP A 92 0.04 -6.24 -4.74
N TYR A 93 -0.28 -7.53 -4.86
CA TYR A 93 0.68 -8.59 -4.62
C TYR A 93 1.90 -8.44 -5.55
N PHE A 94 1.67 -8.11 -6.82
CA PHE A 94 2.75 -7.86 -7.76
C PHE A 94 3.61 -6.66 -7.33
N ASN A 95 3.02 -5.50 -7.04
CA ASN A 95 3.76 -4.27 -6.78
C ASN A 95 4.37 -4.18 -5.38
N TYR A 96 3.63 -4.56 -4.34
CA TYR A 96 4.08 -4.48 -2.96
C TYR A 96 5.00 -5.63 -2.57
N VAL A 97 4.87 -6.81 -3.21
CA VAL A 97 5.62 -8.02 -2.84
C VAL A 97 6.63 -8.41 -3.92
N VAL A 98 6.19 -8.76 -5.12
CA VAL A 98 7.06 -9.35 -6.16
C VAL A 98 8.13 -8.36 -6.61
N VAL A 99 7.74 -7.12 -6.95
CA VAL A 99 8.69 -6.06 -7.34
C VAL A 99 9.67 -5.77 -6.22
N ALA A 100 9.21 -5.75 -4.96
CA ALA A 100 10.07 -5.51 -3.80
C ALA A 100 11.11 -6.64 -3.60
N VAL A 101 10.71 -7.90 -3.80
CA VAL A 101 11.63 -9.05 -3.72
C VAL A 101 12.66 -9.01 -4.85
N ILE A 102 12.26 -8.65 -6.07
CA ILE A 102 13.19 -8.48 -7.19
C ILE A 102 14.18 -7.34 -6.90
N PHE A 103 13.69 -6.22 -6.37
CA PHE A 103 14.54 -5.11 -5.92
C PHE A 103 15.55 -5.59 -4.86
N LEU A 104 15.06 -6.24 -3.80
CA LEU A 104 15.87 -6.75 -2.71
C LEU A 104 16.99 -7.68 -3.22
N TYR A 105 16.65 -8.59 -4.13
CA TYR A 105 17.60 -9.51 -4.75
C TYR A 105 18.66 -8.78 -5.57
N GLN A 106 18.25 -7.84 -6.43
CA GLN A 106 19.15 -7.15 -7.34
C GLN A 106 20.02 -6.08 -6.66
N ALA A 107 19.53 -5.48 -5.58
CA ALA A 107 20.23 -4.43 -4.84
C ALA A 107 21.32 -4.97 -3.91
N ASP A 108 21.35 -6.28 -3.65
CA ASP A 108 22.33 -6.98 -2.81
C ASP A 108 22.52 -6.33 -1.42
N ILE A 109 21.41 -5.95 -0.79
CA ILE A 109 21.38 -5.25 0.51
C ILE A 109 21.26 -6.21 1.71
N LEU A 110 21.51 -7.50 1.51
CA LEU A 110 21.45 -8.56 2.51
C LEU A 110 22.79 -9.29 2.63
N PRO A 111 23.04 -10.06 3.71
CA PRO A 111 24.26 -10.83 3.83
C PRO A 111 24.37 -11.83 2.67
N PRO A 112 25.60 -12.16 2.21
CA PRO A 112 25.81 -13.07 1.09
C PRO A 112 25.03 -14.39 1.28
N GLY A 113 24.25 -14.77 0.25
CA GLY A 113 23.44 -15.99 0.25
C GLY A 113 22.04 -15.88 0.85
N PHE A 114 21.66 -14.74 1.47
CA PHE A 114 20.35 -14.58 2.10
C PHE A 114 19.28 -13.93 1.22
N SER A 115 19.66 -13.25 0.13
CA SER A 115 18.71 -12.52 -0.72
C SER A 115 17.60 -13.40 -1.30
N LEU A 116 17.96 -14.58 -1.84
CA LEU A 116 16.99 -15.52 -2.40
C LEU A 116 16.11 -16.17 -1.32
N PRO A 117 16.64 -16.77 -0.23
CA PRO A 117 15.81 -17.31 0.84
C PRO A 117 14.86 -16.28 1.47
N ALA A 118 15.35 -15.07 1.75
CA ALA A 118 14.52 -14.00 2.31
C ALA A 118 13.38 -13.62 1.34
N GLY A 119 13.69 -13.50 0.05
CA GLY A 119 12.70 -13.27 -0.99
C GLY A 119 11.62 -14.36 -1.05
N MET A 120 12.02 -15.63 -0.97
CA MET A 120 11.07 -16.77 -0.96
C MET A 120 10.15 -16.75 0.25
N VAL A 121 10.70 -16.44 1.44
CA VAL A 121 9.89 -16.29 2.65
C VAL A 121 8.88 -15.16 2.48
N ILE A 122 9.31 -13.99 1.99
CA ILE A 122 8.44 -12.82 1.75
C ILE A 122 7.29 -13.18 0.79
N LEU A 123 7.57 -13.87 -0.32
CA LEU A 123 6.55 -14.31 -1.27
C LEU A 123 5.54 -15.25 -0.60
N LEU A 124 6.00 -16.27 0.13
CA LEU A 124 5.14 -17.26 0.76
C LEU A 124 4.25 -16.65 1.86
N VAL A 125 4.82 -15.86 2.77
CA VAL A 125 4.04 -15.23 3.85
C VAL A 125 3.04 -14.21 3.30
N SER A 126 3.41 -13.50 2.23
CA SER A 126 2.48 -12.53 1.61
C SER A 126 1.38 -13.24 0.85
N ALA A 127 1.66 -14.33 0.13
CA ALA A 127 0.63 -15.11 -0.54
C ALA A 127 -0.42 -15.62 0.47
N TYR A 128 0.06 -16.12 1.63
CA TYR A 128 -0.81 -16.47 2.74
C TYR A 128 -1.65 -15.28 3.24
N GLN A 129 -1.02 -14.13 3.46
CA GLN A 129 -1.69 -12.90 3.94
C GLN A 129 -2.81 -12.43 3.01
N PHE A 130 -2.56 -12.40 1.71
CA PHE A 130 -3.53 -11.94 0.70
C PHE A 130 -4.73 -12.89 0.55
N CYS A 131 -4.57 -14.17 0.90
CA CYS A 131 -5.64 -15.16 0.86
C CYS A 131 -6.46 -15.25 2.17
N GLN A 132 -6.13 -14.48 3.22
CA GLN A 132 -6.95 -14.47 4.43
C GLN A 132 -8.28 -13.76 4.17
N VAL A 133 -9.39 -14.46 4.41
CA VAL A 133 -10.76 -13.93 4.26
C VAL A 133 -10.99 -12.71 5.16
N ASP A 134 -10.32 -12.66 6.31
CA ASP A 134 -10.39 -11.55 7.26
C ASP A 134 -9.15 -10.64 7.23
N ALA A 135 -8.39 -10.62 6.11
CA ALA A 135 -7.24 -9.73 5.92
C ALA A 135 -7.63 -8.25 6.06
N LYS A 136 -8.81 -7.88 5.54
CA LYS A 136 -9.44 -6.56 5.71
C LYS A 136 -10.60 -6.73 6.71
N THR A 137 -10.44 -6.23 7.93
CA THR A 137 -11.42 -6.41 9.01
C THR A 137 -12.67 -5.54 8.80
N CYS A 138 -13.79 -5.93 9.42
CA CYS A 138 -15.08 -5.22 9.32
C CYS A 138 -15.00 -3.76 9.82
N ASP A 139 -14.09 -3.46 10.74
CA ASP A 139 -13.83 -2.13 11.27
C ASP A 139 -12.74 -1.36 10.50
N HIS A 140 -12.42 -1.81 9.28
CA HIS A 140 -11.49 -1.17 8.34
C HIS A 140 -10.05 -1.08 8.85
N TYR A 141 -9.51 -2.21 9.30
CA TYR A 141 -8.08 -2.40 9.55
C TYR A 141 -7.54 -3.55 8.69
N PHE A 142 -6.23 -3.60 8.50
CA PHE A 142 -5.57 -4.81 8.04
C PHE A 142 -5.20 -5.69 9.23
N LYS A 143 -5.43 -6.99 9.15
CA LYS A 143 -5.07 -7.95 10.20
C LYS A 143 -3.72 -8.60 9.84
N GLY A 144 -2.71 -8.47 10.70
CA GLY A 144 -1.35 -8.93 10.37
C GLY A 144 -0.60 -7.92 9.51
N PHE A 145 0.73 -8.05 9.45
CA PHE A 145 1.56 -7.10 8.69
C PHE A 145 1.07 -7.03 7.22
N PRO A 146 0.68 -5.85 6.72
CA PRO A 146 0.00 -5.70 5.43
C PRO A 146 0.95 -5.77 4.22
N SER A 147 2.09 -6.46 4.36
CA SER A 147 3.03 -6.72 3.27
C SER A 147 3.58 -5.48 2.56
N TYR A 148 3.85 -4.40 3.30
CA TYR A 148 4.50 -3.18 2.76
C TYR A 148 6.01 -3.38 2.49
N TRP A 149 6.37 -4.41 1.73
CA TRP A 149 7.75 -4.77 1.45
C TRP A 149 8.45 -3.77 0.54
N ASN A 150 7.74 -3.16 -0.40
CA ASN A 150 8.26 -2.06 -1.23
C ASN A 150 8.74 -0.85 -0.39
N VAL A 151 7.97 -0.45 0.63
CA VAL A 151 8.35 0.61 1.59
C VAL A 151 9.51 0.17 2.47
N THR A 152 9.49 -1.09 2.90
CA THR A 152 10.57 -1.68 3.71
C THR A 152 11.90 -1.63 2.95
N VAL A 153 11.91 -2.12 1.71
CA VAL A 153 13.09 -2.11 0.82
C VAL A 153 13.54 -0.70 0.50
N PHE A 154 12.61 0.24 0.27
CA PHE A 154 12.92 1.66 0.07
C PHE A 154 13.77 2.21 1.23
N TYR A 155 13.35 2.01 2.48
CA TYR A 155 14.10 2.51 3.63
C TYR A 155 15.44 1.80 3.81
N MET A 156 15.48 0.47 3.68
CA MET A 156 16.72 -0.30 3.79
C MET A 156 17.79 0.18 2.80
N PHE A 157 17.37 0.42 1.55
CA PHE A 157 18.24 0.88 0.48
C PHE A 157 18.64 2.35 0.64
N MET A 158 17.69 3.26 0.82
CA MET A 158 17.96 4.71 0.89
C MET A 158 18.75 5.11 2.14
N LEU A 159 18.60 4.39 3.25
CA LEU A 159 19.38 4.65 4.47
C LEU A 159 20.73 3.92 4.47
N GLY A 160 20.98 3.00 3.53
CA GLY A 160 22.21 2.19 3.49
C GLY A 160 22.41 1.40 4.78
N LEU A 161 21.34 0.77 5.28
CA LEU A 161 21.38 0.03 6.55
C LEU A 161 22.33 -1.18 6.47
N ASN A 162 22.81 -1.61 7.63
CA ASN A 162 23.64 -2.81 7.72
C ASN A 162 22.87 -4.06 7.20
N PRO A 163 23.48 -4.93 6.38
CA PRO A 163 22.79 -6.09 5.80
C PRO A 163 22.16 -7.04 6.82
N TRP A 164 22.80 -7.27 7.96
CA TRP A 164 22.25 -8.12 9.02
C TRP A 164 21.05 -7.48 9.72
N VAL A 165 21.05 -6.14 9.85
CA VAL A 165 19.90 -5.39 10.35
C VAL A 165 18.72 -5.49 9.37
N ASN A 166 18.99 -5.40 8.06
CA ASN A 166 17.96 -5.61 7.04
C ASN A 166 17.33 -7.00 7.16
N LEU A 167 18.17 -8.05 7.23
CA LEU A 167 17.69 -9.43 7.38
C LEU A 167 16.83 -9.61 8.64
N ALA A 168 17.25 -9.04 9.77
CA ALA A 168 16.49 -9.10 11.01
C ALA A 168 15.12 -8.41 10.89
N PHE A 169 15.05 -7.24 10.25
CA PHE A 169 13.78 -6.57 9.98
C PHE A 169 12.87 -7.37 9.06
N LEU A 170 13.40 -7.97 7.98
CA LEU A 170 12.61 -8.81 7.08
C LEU A 170 12.03 -10.02 7.81
N ALA A 171 12.84 -10.71 8.62
CA ALA A 171 12.39 -11.85 9.42
C ALA A 171 11.32 -11.41 10.44
N PHE A 172 11.54 -10.28 11.12
CA PHE A 172 10.57 -9.73 12.07
C PHE A 172 9.23 -9.40 11.41
N PHE A 173 9.23 -8.67 10.29
CA PHE A 173 8.00 -8.33 9.57
C PHE A 173 7.31 -9.56 8.98
N ALA A 174 8.07 -10.58 8.54
CA ALA A 174 7.52 -11.84 8.06
C ALA A 174 6.78 -12.59 9.17
N LEU A 175 7.29 -12.57 10.40
CA LEU A 175 6.59 -13.14 11.55
C LEU A 175 5.32 -12.33 11.90
N LEU A 176 5.38 -11.00 11.80
CA LEU A 176 4.24 -10.12 12.08
C LEU A 176 3.06 -10.30 11.12
N VAL A 177 3.24 -10.95 9.97
CA VAL A 177 2.15 -11.38 9.09
C VAL A 177 1.16 -12.28 9.86
N PHE A 178 1.67 -13.17 10.69
CA PHE A 178 0.85 -14.14 11.43
C PHE A 178 0.33 -13.61 12.76
N VAL A 179 0.80 -12.44 13.20
CA VAL A 179 0.36 -11.84 14.46
C VAL A 179 -0.87 -10.97 14.19
N PRO A 180 -2.03 -11.20 14.84
CA PRO A 180 -3.27 -10.47 14.57
C PRO A 180 -3.27 -9.06 15.19
N ILE A 181 -2.32 -8.22 14.77
CA ILE A 181 -2.28 -6.78 15.01
C ILE A 181 -3.18 -6.12 13.97
N LYS A 182 -3.95 -5.12 14.39
CA LYS A 182 -4.76 -4.29 13.51
C LYS A 182 -3.96 -3.09 13.01
N TYR A 183 -3.60 -3.11 11.74
CA TYR A 183 -2.90 -2.05 11.04
C TYR A 183 -3.89 -1.08 10.41
N VAL A 184 -3.65 0.22 10.59
CA VAL A 184 -4.55 1.28 10.12
C VAL A 184 -4.71 1.22 8.60
N TYR A 185 -5.94 1.34 8.10
CA TYR A 185 -6.22 1.56 6.69
C TYR A 185 -6.45 3.07 6.46
N PRO A 186 -5.47 3.84 5.95
CA PRO A 186 -5.47 5.30 6.00
C PRO A 186 -6.76 5.98 5.49
N SER A 187 -7.34 5.46 4.41
CA SER A 187 -8.53 6.06 3.78
C SER A 187 -9.86 5.60 4.38
N ARG A 188 -9.87 4.55 5.22
CA ARG A 188 -11.08 3.88 5.68
C ARG A 188 -11.23 3.86 7.20
N THR A 189 -10.14 3.71 7.95
CA THR A 189 -10.17 3.76 9.41
C THR A 189 -10.74 5.10 9.86
N THR A 190 -11.82 5.07 10.63
CA THR A 190 -12.55 6.28 11.06
C THR A 190 -11.75 7.09 12.08
N ARG A 191 -10.99 6.41 12.94
CA ARG A 191 -10.17 7.04 13.98
C ARG A 191 -9.04 7.87 13.36
N MET A 192 -9.05 9.17 13.68
CA MET A 192 -8.02 10.13 13.24
C MET A 192 -7.83 10.18 11.70
N ARG A 193 -8.86 9.79 10.92
CA ARG A 193 -8.77 9.62 9.47
C ARG A 193 -8.13 10.81 8.74
N ASN A 194 -8.65 12.02 8.99
CA ASN A 194 -8.18 13.21 8.29
C ASN A 194 -6.70 13.52 8.61
N LEU A 195 -6.29 13.32 9.86
CA LEU A 195 -4.89 13.47 10.26
C LEU A 195 -4.02 12.40 9.61
N THR A 196 -4.45 11.13 9.62
CA THR A 196 -3.72 10.04 8.98
C THR A 196 -3.54 10.32 7.49
N ILE A 197 -4.59 10.73 6.77
CA ILE A 197 -4.50 11.10 5.35
C ILE A 197 -3.51 12.25 5.13
N ALA A 198 -3.60 13.31 5.94
CA ALA A 198 -2.68 14.45 5.83
C ALA A 198 -1.22 14.02 6.05
N LEU A 199 -0.96 13.20 7.07
CA LEU A 199 0.38 12.68 7.35
C LEU A 199 0.86 11.70 6.26
N THR A 200 -0.03 10.90 5.67
CA THR A 200 0.30 10.04 4.51
C THR A 200 0.70 10.89 3.30
N MET A 201 0.00 12.00 3.03
CA MET A 201 0.36 12.92 1.95
C MET A 201 1.72 13.59 2.19
N VAL A 202 1.98 14.05 3.42
CA VAL A 202 3.29 14.59 3.81
C VAL A 202 4.38 13.52 3.65
N TRP A 203 4.13 12.30 4.12
CA TRP A 203 5.04 11.17 3.95
C TRP A 203 5.35 10.90 2.47
N GLY A 204 4.33 10.85 1.61
CA GLY A 204 4.51 10.67 0.17
C GLY A 204 5.30 11.80 -0.49
N GLY A 205 5.09 13.04 -0.07
CA GLY A 205 5.87 14.19 -0.53
C GLY A 205 7.34 14.10 -0.10
N LEU A 206 7.61 13.70 1.15
CA LEU A 206 8.97 13.53 1.68
C LEU A 206 9.71 12.38 0.99
N THR A 207 9.04 11.24 0.77
CA THR A 207 9.66 10.09 0.09
C THR A 207 9.90 10.39 -1.39
N LEU A 208 8.97 11.05 -2.09
CA LEU A 208 9.19 11.50 -3.46
C LEU A 208 10.34 12.50 -3.56
N ALA A 209 10.42 13.48 -2.65
CA ALA A 209 11.53 14.41 -2.59
C ALA A 209 12.88 13.70 -2.36
N ALA A 210 12.90 12.66 -1.51
CA ALA A 210 14.10 11.85 -1.31
C ALA A 210 14.47 11.05 -2.58
N ILE A 211 13.49 10.45 -3.26
CA ILE A 211 13.71 9.73 -4.53
C ILE A 211 14.35 10.67 -5.56
N LEU A 212 13.80 11.87 -5.75
CA LEU A 212 14.30 12.84 -6.73
C LEU A 212 15.71 13.37 -6.43
N GLN A 213 16.21 13.18 -5.21
CA GLN A 213 17.57 13.55 -4.80
C GLN A 213 18.57 12.38 -4.85
N PHE A 214 18.17 11.21 -5.33
CA PHE A 214 19.07 10.07 -5.50
C PHE A 214 20.25 10.43 -6.44
N PRO A 215 21.50 10.05 -6.13
CA PRO A 215 21.93 9.07 -5.11
C PRO A 215 22.20 9.62 -3.71
N THR A 216 22.14 10.94 -3.52
CA THR A 216 22.50 11.60 -2.24
C THR A 216 21.30 12.36 -1.65
N PRO A 217 20.24 11.65 -1.22
CA PRO A 217 19.10 12.30 -0.60
C PRO A 217 19.49 12.97 0.72
N GLN A 218 18.90 14.13 0.98
CA GLN A 218 19.04 14.76 2.29
C GLN A 218 18.43 13.86 3.36
N ARG A 219 19.27 13.35 4.28
CA ARG A 219 18.86 12.34 5.27
C ARG A 219 17.68 12.75 6.13
N TRP A 220 17.50 14.04 6.40
CA TRP A 220 16.38 14.53 7.19
C TRP A 220 15.02 14.22 6.54
N LEU A 221 14.93 14.11 5.21
CA LEU A 221 13.70 13.70 4.51
C LEU A 221 13.30 12.27 4.91
N LEU A 222 14.28 11.36 4.95
CA LEU A 222 14.08 9.97 5.37
C LEU A 222 13.70 9.90 6.85
N TRP A 223 14.42 10.60 7.72
CA TRP A 223 14.11 10.65 9.16
C TRP A 223 12.74 11.27 9.45
N ALA A 224 12.38 12.36 8.78
CA ALA A 224 11.08 12.99 8.91
C ALA A 224 9.95 12.06 8.42
N SER A 225 10.18 11.35 7.31
CA SER A 225 9.21 10.37 6.81
C SER A 225 9.01 9.18 7.78
N LEU A 226 10.06 8.76 8.51
CA LEU A 226 9.94 7.73 9.54
C LEU A 226 9.04 8.13 10.72
N LEU A 227 8.87 9.43 10.99
CA LEU A 227 7.91 9.89 12.00
C LEU A 227 6.48 9.45 11.68
N TYR A 228 6.10 9.44 10.40
CA TYR A 228 4.82 8.90 9.96
C TYR A 228 4.73 7.39 10.19
N VAL A 229 5.79 6.64 9.89
CA VAL A 229 5.84 5.19 10.12
C VAL A 229 5.68 4.87 11.61
N ILE A 230 6.34 5.64 12.49
CA ILE A 230 6.20 5.52 13.94
C ILE A 230 4.77 5.85 14.37
N TYR A 231 4.20 6.97 13.91
CA TYR A 231 2.81 7.33 14.18
C TYR A 231 1.85 6.22 13.76
N TYR A 232 2.02 5.68 12.55
CA TYR A 232 1.19 4.61 11.99
C TYR A 232 1.27 3.34 12.83
N ALA A 233 2.48 2.92 13.23
CA ALA A 233 2.69 1.75 14.08
C ALA A 233 2.06 1.95 15.47
N LEU A 234 2.26 3.10 16.10
CA LEU A 234 1.68 3.43 17.40
C LEU A 234 0.15 3.46 17.36
N LEU A 235 -0.44 4.08 16.34
CA LEU A 235 -1.90 4.12 16.18
C LEU A 235 -2.49 2.72 15.95
N SER A 236 -1.79 1.87 15.19
CA SER A 236 -2.15 0.48 14.93
C SER A 236 -2.12 -0.36 16.21
N LEU A 237 -1.02 -0.27 16.97
CA LEU A 237 -0.89 -0.94 18.27
C LEU A 237 -1.94 -0.46 19.27
N TYR A 238 -2.12 0.85 19.39
CA TYR A 238 -3.13 1.44 20.26
C TYR A 238 -4.54 0.93 19.92
N SER A 239 -4.89 0.90 18.64
CA SER A 239 -6.20 0.41 18.17
C SER A 239 -6.38 -1.07 18.50
N THR A 240 -5.33 -1.87 18.34
CA THR A 240 -5.31 -3.30 18.68
C THR A 240 -5.56 -3.53 20.18
N PHE A 241 -4.87 -2.81 21.05
CA PHE A 241 -5.00 -3.00 22.50
C PHE A 241 -6.32 -2.47 23.06
N LYS A 242 -6.82 -1.33 22.55
CA LYS A 242 -8.09 -0.76 23.03
C LYS A 242 -9.25 -1.71 22.81
N GLN A 243 -9.37 -2.28 21.61
CA GLN A 243 -10.47 -3.19 21.30
C GLN A 243 -10.37 -4.54 22.02
N ARG A 244 -9.16 -5.06 22.27
CA ARG A 244 -9.02 -6.25 23.12
C ARG A 244 -9.53 -6.00 24.54
N ARG A 245 -9.35 -4.79 25.08
CA ARG A 245 -9.88 -4.42 26.41
C ARG A 245 -11.40 -4.20 26.41
N GLU A 246 -12.00 -3.89 25.28
CA GLU A 246 -13.47 -3.74 25.15
C GLU A 246 -14.18 -5.09 24.90
N ALA A 247 -13.42 -6.13 24.51
CA ALA A 247 -13.93 -7.47 24.23
C ALA A 247 -13.79 -8.46 25.42
N VAL A 248 -13.17 -8.02 26.52
CA VAL A 248 -13.02 -8.76 27.80
C VAL A 248 -13.88 -8.07 28.84
#